data_AF-F0P1S6-F1
#
_entry.id   AF-F0P1S6-F1
#
_cell.length_a   1.000
_cell.length_b   1.000
_cell.length_c   1.000
_cell.angle_alpha   90.00
_cell.angle_beta   90.00
_cell.angle_gamma   90.00
#
_symmetry.space_group_name_H-M   'P 1'
#
loop_
_entity.id
_entity.type
_entity.pdbx_description
1 polymer ?
#
loop_
_entity_poly.entity_id
_entity_poly.type
_entity_poly.pdbx_seq_one_letter_code
_entity_poly.pdbx_strand_id
1 'polypeptide(L)'
;MEQLQKTYYDFLIEIITYIVIIVSVVFLFINYQQLPTTIPIHFNARGEVDGVGEKYTLYILVLIQIILFIGLNFLSKKPHLYNYPVPLPTIIKHNNINWQVVLFGCLTCLLVLFFSC
;
A
#
# COMPACT_ATOMS: atom_id res chain seq x y z
N MET A 1 -3.13 26.24 -8.70
CA MET A 1 -3.10 24.99 -7.91
C MET A 1 -2.05 25.17 -6.84
N GLU A 2 -2.43 25.22 -5.57
CA GLU A 2 -1.48 25.35 -4.46
C GLU A 2 -0.56 24.11 -4.47
N GLN A 3 0.75 24.31 -4.61
CA GLN A 3 1.70 23.22 -4.65
C GLN A 3 1.83 22.63 -3.24
N LEU A 4 1.41 21.38 -3.10
CA LEU A 4 1.62 20.56 -1.90
C LEU A 4 3.11 20.45 -1.62
N GLN A 5 3.59 21.06 -0.54
CA GLN A 5 5.00 20.97 -0.14
C GLN A 5 5.24 19.61 0.54
N LYS A 6 5.85 18.67 -0.19
CA LYS A 6 6.22 17.36 0.36
C LYS A 6 7.20 17.53 1.52
N THR A 7 6.92 16.86 2.62
CA THR A 7 7.82 16.74 3.76
C THR A 7 8.88 15.66 3.50
N TYR A 8 9.94 15.67 4.30
CA TYR A 8 10.95 14.60 4.26
C TYR A 8 10.34 13.21 4.52
N TYR A 9 9.34 13.14 5.42
CA TYR A 9 8.65 11.90 5.75
C TYR A 9 7.87 11.33 4.56
N ASP A 10 7.20 12.19 3.77
CA ASP A 10 6.48 11.76 2.57
C ASP A 10 7.40 11.05 1.58
N PHE A 11 8.59 11.63 1.35
CA PHE A 11 9.58 11.06 0.45
C PHE A 11 10.14 9.73 0.97
N LEU A 12 10.46 9.66 2.25
CA LEU A 12 10.97 8.45 2.89
C LEU A 12 9.93 7.30 2.82
N ILE A 13 8.66 7.59 3.13
CA ILE A 13 7.57 6.61 3.05
C ILE A 13 7.36 6.14 1.60
N GLU A 14 7.37 7.06 0.63
CA GLU A 14 7.21 6.72 -0.79
C GLU A 14 8.34 5.80 -1.28
N ILE A 15 9.61 6.10 -0.93
CA ILE A 15 10.76 5.24 -1.27
C ILE A 15 10.61 3.85 -0.64
N ILE A 16 10.32 3.77 0.66
CA ILE A 16 10.17 2.48 1.35
C ILE A 16 9.06 1.67 0.68
N THR A 17 7.94 2.30 0.37
CA THR A 17 6.81 1.63 -0.29
C THR A 17 7.21 1.10 -1.68
N TYR A 18 7.95 1.89 -2.46
CA TYR A 18 8.49 1.43 -3.75
C TYR A 18 9.44 0.24 -3.61
N ILE A 19 10.36 0.27 -2.63
CA ILE A 19 11.30 -0.83 -2.37
C ILE A 19 10.53 -2.10 -2.02
N VAL A 20 9.53 -2.02 -1.14
CA VAL A 20 8.71 -3.18 -0.75
C VAL A 20 8.05 -3.81 -1.98
N ILE A 21 7.42 -2.99 -2.84
CA ILE A 21 6.78 -3.49 -4.07
C ILE A 21 7.79 -4.19 -4.99
N ILE A 22 8.95 -3.58 -5.23
CA ILE A 22 10.00 -4.15 -6.08
C ILE A 22 10.50 -5.48 -5.51
N VAL A 23 10.77 -5.52 -4.20
CA VAL A 23 11.20 -6.74 -3.52
C VAL A 23 10.12 -7.82 -3.61
N SER A 24 8.84 -7.51 -3.38
CA SER A 24 7.73 -8.46 -3.52
C SER A 24 7.64 -9.04 -4.94
N VAL A 25 7.73 -8.20 -5.97
CA VAL A 25 7.68 -8.64 -7.37
C VAL A 25 8.87 -9.53 -7.72
N VAL A 26 10.08 -9.09 -7.38
CA VAL A 26 11.32 -9.83 -7.69
C VAL A 26 11.35 -11.16 -6.93
N PHE A 27 10.97 -11.16 -5.65
CA PHE A 27 10.91 -12.35 -4.82
C PHE A 27 9.90 -13.37 -5.36
N LEU A 28 8.70 -12.91 -5.75
CA LEU A 28 7.72 -13.78 -6.38
C LEU A 28 8.28 -14.38 -7.67
N PHE A 29 8.84 -13.56 -8.56
CA PHE A 29 9.33 -14.01 -9.86
C PHE A 29 10.45 -15.06 -9.75
N ILE A 30 11.41 -14.87 -8.83
CA ILE A 30 12.52 -15.81 -8.62
C ILE A 30 12.02 -17.16 -8.09
N ASN A 31 11.03 -17.16 -7.19
CA ASN A 31 10.60 -18.38 -6.50
C ASN A 31 9.39 -19.07 -7.15
N TYR A 32 8.65 -18.40 -8.03
CA TYR A 32 7.36 -18.88 -8.55
C TYR A 32 7.42 -20.25 -9.23
N GLN A 33 8.51 -20.54 -9.93
CA GLN A 33 8.69 -21.81 -10.64
C GLN A 33 8.91 -22.99 -9.69
N GLN A 34 9.48 -22.74 -8.52
CA GLN A 34 9.75 -23.76 -7.50
C GLN A 34 8.51 -24.08 -6.66
N LEU A 35 7.49 -23.21 -6.69
CA LEU A 35 6.27 -23.42 -5.94
C LEU A 35 5.42 -24.55 -6.53
N PRO A 36 4.84 -25.43 -5.69
CA PRO A 36 3.84 -26.40 -6.11
C PRO A 36 2.61 -25.69 -6.69
N THR A 37 1.78 -26.41 -7.46
CA THR A 37 0.54 -25.85 -8.02
C THR A 37 -0.38 -25.30 -6.94
N THR A 38 -0.45 -25.99 -5.80
CA THR A 38 -1.27 -25.61 -4.66
C THR A 38 -0.40 -25.25 -3.46
N ILE A 39 -0.65 -24.09 -2.85
CA ILE A 39 0.07 -23.56 -1.68
C ILE A 39 -0.89 -23.31 -0.51
N PRO A 40 -0.41 -23.35 0.74
CA PRO A 40 -1.15 -22.83 1.88
C PRO A 40 -1.44 -21.34 1.71
N ILE A 41 -2.68 -20.93 1.96
CA ILE A 41 -3.11 -19.51 1.90
C ILE A 41 -3.76 -19.04 3.19
N HIS A 42 -4.15 -19.96 4.06
CA HIS A 42 -4.74 -19.68 5.37
C HIS A 42 -4.19 -20.62 6.43
N PHE A 43 -3.97 -20.06 7.61
CA PHE A 43 -3.52 -20.77 8.79
C PHE A 43 -4.49 -20.50 9.94
N ASN A 44 -4.82 -21.54 10.71
CA ASN A 44 -5.66 -21.42 11.88
C ASN A 44 -4.89 -20.80 13.07
N ALA A 45 -5.58 -20.59 14.19
CA ALA A 45 -4.97 -20.03 15.41
C ALA A 45 -3.87 -20.91 16.04
N ARG A 46 -3.72 -22.17 15.59
CA ARG A 46 -2.67 -23.11 16.02
C ARG A 46 -1.48 -23.12 15.04
N GLY A 47 -1.53 -22.34 13.96
CA GLY A 47 -0.51 -22.31 12.91
C GLY A 47 -0.59 -23.49 11.94
N GLU A 48 -1.70 -24.22 11.91
CA GLU A 48 -1.91 -25.32 10.98
C GLU A 48 -2.60 -24.81 9.70
N VAL A 49 -2.24 -25.38 8.55
CA VAL A 49 -2.88 -25.05 7.27
C VAL A 49 -4.33 -25.50 7.30
N ASP A 50 -5.26 -24.55 7.22
CA ASP A 50 -6.70 -24.81 7.12
C ASP A 50 -7.31 -24.30 5.80
N GLY A 51 -6.50 -23.63 4.96
CA GLY A 51 -6.88 -23.25 3.60
C GLY A 51 -5.73 -23.35 2.60
N VAL A 52 -6.05 -23.87 1.42
CA VAL A 52 -5.11 -24.04 0.30
C VAL A 52 -5.65 -23.33 -0.94
N GLY A 53 -4.75 -22.85 -1.80
CA GLY A 53 -5.09 -22.15 -3.04
C GLY A 53 -4.06 -22.39 -4.13
N GLU A 54 -4.44 -22.06 -5.36
CA GLU A 54 -3.54 -22.14 -6.51
C GLU A 54 -2.44 -21.07 -6.43
N LYS A 55 -1.19 -21.41 -6.80
CA LYS A 55 -0.05 -20.49 -6.67
C LYS A 55 -0.19 -19.19 -7.47
N TYR A 56 -1.05 -19.15 -8.50
CA TYR A 56 -1.29 -17.93 -9.28
C TYR A 56 -1.94 -16.82 -8.44
N THR A 57 -2.58 -17.15 -7.31
CA THR A 57 -3.17 -16.14 -6.40
C THR A 57 -2.12 -15.15 -5.90
N LEU A 58 -0.84 -15.55 -5.81
CA LEU A 58 0.27 -14.65 -5.47
C LEU A 58 0.43 -13.49 -6.47
N TYR A 59 0.18 -13.72 -7.77
CA TYR A 59 0.18 -12.63 -8.75
C TYR A 59 -0.98 -11.65 -8.53
N ILE A 60 -2.12 -12.15 -8.06
CA ILE A 60 -3.28 -11.30 -7.72
C ILE A 60 -2.93 -10.41 -6.52
N LEU A 61 -2.24 -10.94 -5.50
CA LEU A 61 -1.80 -10.15 -4.34
C LEU A 61 -0.85 -9.02 -4.75
N VAL A 62 0.16 -9.31 -5.57
CA VAL A 62 1.07 -8.30 -6.11
C VAL A 62 0.34 -7.26 -6.97
N LEU A 63 -0.65 -7.69 -7.76
CA LEU A 63 -1.47 -6.78 -8.56
C LEU A 63 -2.29 -5.83 -7.66
N ILE A 64 -2.94 -6.35 -6.62
CA ILE A 64 -3.68 -5.54 -5.64
C ILE A 64 -2.74 -4.54 -4.96
N GLN A 65 -1.55 -4.98 -4.56
CA GLN A 65 -0.52 -4.13 -3.97
C GLN A 65 -0.18 -2.92 -4.87
N ILE A 66 0.04 -3.15 -6.18
CA ILE A 66 0.34 -2.10 -7.16
C ILE A 66 -0.87 -1.16 -7.36
N ILE A 67 -2.08 -1.72 -7.46
CA ILE A 67 -3.30 -0.93 -7.63
C ILE A 67 -3.53 -0.01 -6.42
N LEU A 68 -3.36 -0.53 -5.20
CA LEU A 68 -3.50 0.26 -3.97
C LEU A 68 -2.46 1.37 -3.91
N PHE A 69 -1.20 1.06 -4.27
CA PHE A 69 -0.15 2.05 -4.33
C PHE A 69 -0.47 3.19 -5.30
N ILE A 70 -0.85 2.87 -6.54
CA ILE A 70 -1.19 3.87 -7.56
C ILE A 70 -2.43 4.67 -7.15
N GLY A 71 -3.49 3.99 -6.70
CA GLY A 71 -4.76 4.61 -6.33
C GLY A 71 -4.61 5.58 -5.17
N LEU A 72 -3.96 5.17 -4.08
CA LEU A 72 -3.79 6.00 -2.90
C LEU A 72 -2.76 7.12 -3.11
N ASN A 73 -1.68 6.89 -3.88
CA ASN A 73 -0.73 7.96 -4.24
C ASN A 73 -1.37 8.98 -5.20
N PHE A 74 -2.31 8.56 -6.05
CA PHE A 74 -3.08 9.49 -6.88
C PHE A 74 -4.06 10.32 -6.05
N LEU A 75 -4.77 9.69 -5.10
CA LEU A 75 -5.67 10.40 -4.18
C LEU A 75 -4.89 11.38 -3.29
N SER A 76 -3.74 11.00 -2.74
CA SER A 76 -2.94 11.90 -1.89
C SER A 76 -2.55 13.21 -2.59
N LYS A 77 -2.34 13.17 -3.91
CA LYS A 77 -2.03 14.35 -4.74
C LYS A 77 -3.25 15.21 -5.08
N LYS A 78 -4.47 14.73 -4.81
CA LYS A 78 -5.73 15.41 -5.14
C LYS A 78 -6.62 15.59 -3.90
N PRO A 79 -6.23 16.48 -2.96
CA PRO A 79 -6.98 16.74 -1.72
C PRO A 79 -8.39 17.28 -1.91
N HIS A 80 -8.76 17.69 -3.12
CA HIS A 80 -10.10 18.15 -3.47
C HIS A 80 -11.06 17.01 -3.82
N LEU A 81 -10.57 15.78 -4.02
CA LEU A 81 -11.41 14.61 -4.36
C LEU A 81 -12.09 13.97 -3.14
N TYR A 82 -11.75 14.39 -1.92
CA TYR A 82 -12.33 13.87 -0.69
C TYR A 82 -12.81 14.99 0.22
N ASN A 83 -13.94 14.74 0.88
CA ASN A 83 -14.53 15.67 1.82
C ASN A 83 -13.78 15.61 3.16
N TYR A 84 -13.51 16.79 3.72
CA TYR A 84 -13.09 16.88 5.11
C TYR A 84 -14.31 16.59 5.99
N PRO A 85 -14.23 15.63 6.93
CA PRO A 85 -15.35 15.32 7.82
C PRO A 85 -15.73 16.49 8.73
N VAL A 86 -14.86 17.51 8.85
CA VAL A 86 -15.10 18.72 9.63
C VAL A 86 -14.77 19.95 8.77
N PRO A 87 -15.65 20.98 8.70
CA PRO A 87 -15.33 22.25 8.06
C PRO A 87 -14.18 22.93 8.81
N LEU A 88 -13.07 23.20 8.13
CA LEU A 88 -11.89 23.82 8.74
C LEU A 88 -11.78 25.30 8.34
N PRO A 89 -11.44 26.20 9.27
CA PRO A 89 -11.00 27.55 8.95
C PRO A 89 -9.79 27.49 7.99
N THR A 90 -9.70 28.42 7.04
CA THR A 90 -8.66 28.44 5.98
C THR A 90 -7.23 28.35 6.52
N ILE A 91 -6.97 28.94 7.69
CA ILE A 91 -5.68 28.92 8.40
C ILE A 91 -5.26 27.51 8.88
N ILE A 92 -6.19 26.63 9.26
CA ILE A 92 -5.88 25.26 9.74
C ILE A 92 -5.81 24.29 8.54
N LYS A 93 -6.40 24.66 7.41
CA LYS A 93 -6.53 23.82 6.21
C LYS A 93 -5.17 23.38 5.64
N HIS A 94 -4.17 24.25 5.62
CA HIS A 94 -2.86 23.93 5.03
C HIS A 94 -2.07 22.88 5.83
N ASN A 95 -2.00 23.00 7.16
CA ASN A 95 -1.32 22.00 8.00
C ASN A 95 -2.06 20.65 8.00
N ASN A 96 -3.39 20.66 7.91
CA ASN A 96 -4.18 19.43 7.85
C ASN A 96 -3.97 18.67 6.54
N ILE A 97 -3.74 19.36 5.43
CA ILE A 97 -3.41 18.75 4.13
C ILE A 97 -2.09 17.98 4.19
N ASN A 98 -1.04 18.51 4.83
CA ASN A 98 0.27 17.85 4.90
C ASN A 98 0.21 16.55 5.73
N TRP A 99 -0.42 16.58 6.91
CA TRP A 99 -0.61 15.38 7.73
C TRP A 99 -1.48 14.32 7.05
N GLN A 100 -2.43 14.73 6.20
CA GLN A 100 -3.21 13.80 5.40
C GLN A 100 -2.35 13.08 4.36
N VAL A 101 -1.47 13.78 3.66
CA VAL A 101 -0.57 13.14 2.69
C VAL A 101 0.35 12.13 3.38
N VAL A 102 0.89 12.47 4.56
CA VAL A 102 1.67 11.54 5.38
C VAL A 102 0.82 10.33 5.79
N LEU A 103 -0.42 10.55 6.25
CA LEU A 103 -1.35 9.49 6.66
C LEU A 103 -1.68 8.55 5.49
N PHE A 104 -2.01 9.08 4.31
CA PHE A 104 -2.26 8.29 3.11
C PHE A 104 -1.01 7.51 2.69
N GLY A 105 0.18 8.11 2.81
CA GLY A 105 1.45 7.42 2.61
C GLY A 105 1.65 6.24 3.56
N CYS A 106 1.49 6.46 4.87
CA CYS A 106 1.57 5.42 5.89
C CYS A 106 0.55 4.30 5.66
N LEU A 107 -0.71 4.66 5.36
CA LEU A 107 -1.78 3.70 5.05
C LEU A 107 -1.42 2.86 3.83
N THR A 108 -0.92 3.51 2.77
CA THR A 108 -0.48 2.82 1.55
C THR A 108 0.64 1.82 1.87
N CYS A 109 1.65 2.24 2.63
CA CYS A 109 2.75 1.39 3.05
C CYS A 109 2.28 0.17 3.86
N LEU A 110 1.38 0.38 4.83
CA LEU A 110 0.81 -0.70 5.66
C LEU A 110 0.01 -1.71 4.83
N LEU A 111 -0.83 -1.23 3.90
CA LEU A 111 -1.58 -2.10 3.00
C LEU A 111 -0.64 -2.88 2.08
N VAL A 112 0.38 -2.22 1.53
CA VAL A 112 1.38 -2.84 0.67
C VAL A 112 2.15 -3.94 1.42
N LEU A 113 2.51 -3.70 2.68
CA LEU A 113 3.15 -4.69 3.55
C LEU A 113 2.23 -5.86 3.88
N PHE A 114 0.95 -5.60 4.16
CA PHE A 114 -0.03 -6.66 4.44
C PHE A 114 -0.16 -7.64 3.27
N PHE A 115 -0.15 -7.14 2.03
CA PHE A 115 -0.21 -7.97 0.82
C PHE A 115 1.16 -8.49 0.34
N SER A 116 2.25 -8.18 1.05
CA SER A 116 3.60 -8.68 0.75
C SER A 116 3.96 -9.99 1.45
N CYS A 117 3.16 -10.40 2.44
CA CYS A 117 3.30 -11.63 3.22
C CYS A 117 2.40 -12.73 2.66
#